data_AF-A0A506Y7H7-F1
#
_entry.id   AF-A0A506Y7H7-F1
#
_cell.length_a   1.000
_cell.length_b   1.000
_cell.length_c   1.000
_cell.angle_alpha   90.00
_cell.angle_beta   90.00
_cell.angle_gamma   90.00
#
_symmetry.space_group_name_H-M   'P 1'
#
loop_
_entity.id
_entity.type
_entity.pdbx_description
1 polymer ?
#
loop_
_entity_poly.entity_id
_entity_poly.type
_entity_poly.pdbx_seq_one_letter_code
_entity_poly.pdbx_strand_id
1 'polypeptide(L)'
;MTGEHIAIDADVLRTQAAKVEALADDVAEAAAAAGSVNIGGGAFGLMCAFLVPVISPVTTATTGAIRSSGELLKRTGTELRGAVDDWDATEADIEAALKKLHRSLD
;
A
#
# COMPACT_ATOMS: atom_id res chain seq x y z
N MET A 1 -28.06 22.99 -9.87
CA MET A 1 -27.22 21.79 -9.75
C MET A 1 -25.85 22.26 -9.29
N THR A 2 -25.60 22.25 -7.98
CA THR A 2 -24.26 22.49 -7.42
C THR A 2 -23.48 21.20 -7.62
N GLY A 3 -22.53 21.20 -8.56
CA GLY A 3 -21.63 20.08 -8.76
C GLY A 3 -20.84 19.85 -7.48
N GLU A 4 -20.74 18.60 -7.06
CA GLU A 4 -19.91 18.20 -5.93
C GLU A 4 -18.46 18.53 -6.31
N HIS A 5 -17.91 19.59 -5.72
CA HIS A 5 -16.55 20.02 -6.00
C HIS A 5 -15.59 19.05 -5.31
N ILE A 6 -15.00 18.14 -6.08
CA ILE A 6 -13.91 17.29 -5.62
C ILE A 6 -12.67 18.18 -5.49
N ALA A 7 -12.38 18.62 -4.28
CA ALA A 7 -11.13 19.30 -3.95
C ALA A 7 -10.09 18.25 -3.54
N ILE A 8 -9.06 18.08 -4.36
CA ILE A 8 -7.95 17.17 -4.09
C ILE A 8 -6.81 17.98 -3.45
N ASP A 9 -6.44 17.61 -2.22
CA ASP A 9 -5.23 18.11 -1.58
C ASP A 9 -4.08 17.12 -1.86
N ALA A 10 -3.18 17.53 -2.74
CA ALA A 10 -2.04 16.72 -3.17
C ALA A 10 -1.11 16.35 -2.01
N ASP A 11 -0.93 17.23 -1.02
CA ASP A 11 -0.06 16.97 0.14
C ASP A 11 -0.67 15.95 1.09
N VAL A 12 -1.99 15.99 1.26
CA VAL A 12 -2.74 14.97 2.00
C VAL A 12 -2.64 13.61 1.29
N LEU A 13 -2.78 13.58 -0.03
CA LEU A 13 -2.64 12.33 -0.80
C LEU A 13 -1.22 11.78 -0.75
N ARG A 14 -0.16 12.61 -0.86
CA ARG A 14 1.23 12.18 -0.67
C ARG A 14 1.47 11.60 0.71
N THR A 15 0.93 12.26 1.74
CA THR A 15 1.00 11.79 3.12
C THR A 15 0.31 10.43 3.28
N GLN A 16 -0.85 10.25 2.65
CA GLN A 16 -1.59 8.99 2.69
C GLN A 16 -0.86 7.88 1.94
N ALA A 17 -0.28 8.17 0.77
CA ALA A 17 0.55 7.22 0.02
C ALA A 17 1.73 6.74 0.87
N ALA A 18 2.45 7.67 1.52
CA ALA A 18 3.57 7.34 2.40
C ALA A 18 3.15 6.46 3.60
N LYS A 19 1.99 6.73 4.20
CA LYS A 19 1.44 5.91 5.29
C LYS A 19 1.09 4.49 4.84
N VAL A 20 0.51 4.36 3.64
CA VAL A 20 0.14 3.06 3.08
C VAL A 20 1.39 2.24 2.72
N GLU A 21 2.43 2.89 2.19
CA GLU A 21 3.73 2.25 1.93
C GLU A 21 4.39 1.76 3.23
N ALA A 22 4.42 2.59 4.28
CA ALA A 22 4.94 2.19 5.58
C ALA A 22 4.17 0.99 6.17
N LEU A 23 2.84 0.98 6.06
CA LEU A 23 2.03 -0.15 6.50
C LEU A 23 2.32 -1.42 5.69
N ALA A 24 2.61 -1.31 4.39
CA ALA A 24 2.98 -2.45 3.57
C ALA A 24 4.30 -3.08 4.06
N ASP A 25 5.28 -2.25 4.44
CA ASP A 25 6.55 -2.70 5.01
C ASP A 25 6.37 -3.40 6.36
N ASP A 26 5.56 -2.83 7.26
CA ASP A 26 5.21 -3.45 8.56
C ASP A 26 4.54 -4.83 8.37
N VAL A 27 3.64 -4.95 7.39
CA VAL A 27 2.97 -6.21 7.05
C VAL A 27 3.97 -7.22 6.49
N ALA A 28 4.94 -6.78 5.68
CA ALA A 28 6.01 -7.64 5.17
C ALA A 28 6.92 -8.15 6.30
N GLU A 29 7.26 -7.30 7.27
CA GLU A 29 8.00 -7.70 8.46
C GLU A 29 7.21 -8.72 9.30
N ALA A 30 5.91 -8.47 9.53
CA ALA A 30 5.05 -9.41 10.25
C ALA A 30 4.94 -10.77 9.55
N ALA A 31 4.85 -10.79 8.22
CA ALA A 31 4.88 -12.02 7.43
C ALA A 31 6.23 -12.74 7.56
N ALA A 32 7.35 -12.02 7.53
CA ALA A 32 8.69 -12.59 7.71
C ALA A 32 8.85 -13.18 9.12
N ALA A 33 8.38 -12.48 10.14
CA ALA A 33 8.36 -12.95 11.52
C ALA A 33 7.52 -14.23 11.66
N ALA A 34 6.29 -14.24 11.11
CA ALA A 34 5.43 -15.41 11.11
C ALA A 34 6.07 -16.61 10.40
N GLY A 35 6.76 -16.40 9.28
CA GLY A 35 7.49 -17.43 8.55
C GLY A 35 8.75 -17.93 9.26
N SER A 36 9.35 -17.11 10.13
CA SER A 36 10.54 -17.49 10.91
C SER A 36 10.23 -18.40 12.10
N VAL A 37 8.96 -18.51 12.52
CA VAL A 37 8.55 -19.37 13.63
C VAL A 37 8.73 -20.84 13.22
N ASN A 38 9.71 -21.49 13.81
CA ASN A 38 9.97 -22.91 13.59
C ASN A 38 9.02 -23.79 14.41
N ILE A 39 7.79 -23.99 13.92
CA ILE A 39 6.77 -24.86 14.54
C ILE A 39 7.20 -26.35 14.49
N GLY A 40 8.11 -26.72 13.58
CA GLY A 40 8.60 -28.10 13.45
C GLY A 40 9.84 -28.43 14.30
N GLY A 41 10.45 -27.45 14.97
CA GLY A 41 11.74 -27.65 15.65
C GLY A 41 11.86 -26.94 17.00
N GLY A 42 13.04 -27.03 17.61
CA GLY A 42 13.28 -26.54 18.98
C GLY A 42 12.43 -27.25 20.03
N ALA A 43 12.12 -26.57 21.14
CA ALA A 43 11.32 -27.12 22.24
C ALA A 43 9.86 -27.41 21.85
N PHE A 44 9.28 -26.63 20.93
CA PHE A 44 7.94 -26.89 20.41
C PHE A 44 7.91 -28.15 19.53
N GLY A 45 8.89 -28.34 18.65
CA GLY A 45 9.04 -29.60 17.91
C GLY A 45 9.21 -30.81 18.83
N LEU A 46 9.80 -30.63 20.02
CA LEU A 46 9.96 -31.71 21.00
C LEU A 46 8.67 -32.03 21.77
N MET A 47 7.88 -31.01 22.12
CA MET A 47 6.69 -31.15 22.99
C MET A 47 5.37 -31.25 22.21
N CYS A 48 5.29 -30.62 21.04
CA CYS A 48 4.05 -30.33 20.31
C CYS A 48 4.12 -30.77 18.83
N ALA A 49 5.09 -31.60 18.42
CA ALA A 49 5.22 -32.08 17.04
C ALA A 49 3.94 -32.73 16.49
N PHE A 50 3.12 -33.35 17.34
CA PHE A 50 1.87 -33.99 16.93
C PHE A 50 0.83 -33.00 16.38
N LEU A 51 0.89 -31.72 16.75
CA LEU A 51 -0.03 -30.69 16.24
C LEU A 51 0.42 -30.10 14.91
N VAL A 52 1.70 -30.26 14.54
CA VAL A 52 2.29 -29.64 13.35
C VAL A 52 1.49 -29.99 12.08
N PRO A 53 1.09 -31.24 11.81
CA PRO A 53 0.32 -31.56 10.61
C PRO A 53 -1.04 -30.86 10.56
N VAL A 54 -1.67 -30.62 11.71
CA VAL A 54 -3.00 -30.00 11.82
C VAL A 54 -2.90 -28.48 11.66
N ILE A 55 -1.86 -27.85 12.19
CA ILE A 55 -1.70 -26.39 12.24
C ILE A 55 -0.98 -25.84 10.99
N SER A 56 -0.16 -26.65 10.32
CA SER A 56 0.62 -26.21 9.15
C SER A 56 -0.22 -25.64 8.00
N PRO A 57 -1.38 -26.23 7.61
CA PRO A 57 -2.22 -25.66 6.55
C PRO A 57 -2.78 -24.29 6.92
N VAL A 58 -3.21 -24.11 8.17
CA VAL A 58 -3.73 -22.82 8.67
C VAL A 58 -2.62 -21.77 8.64
N THR A 59 -1.43 -22.12 9.16
CA THR A 59 -0.27 -21.22 9.16
C THR A 59 0.10 -20.79 7.74
N THR A 60 0.10 -21.73 6.79
CA THR A 60 0.38 -21.44 5.39
C THR A 60 -0.66 -20.50 4.77
N ALA A 61 -1.95 -20.75 5.01
CA ALA A 61 -3.03 -19.91 4.52
C ALA A 61 -2.97 -18.50 5.12
N THR A 62 -2.70 -18.37 6.41
CA THR A 62 -2.54 -17.08 7.10
C THR A 62 -1.34 -16.31 6.55
N THR A 63 -0.16 -16.92 6.42
CA THR A 63 1.02 -16.26 5.85
C THR A 63 0.78 -15.82 4.40
N GLY A 64 0.08 -16.65 3.62
CA GLY A 64 -0.33 -16.30 2.25
C GLY A 64 -1.27 -15.09 2.20
N ALA A 65 -2.26 -15.04 3.09
CA ALA A 65 -3.19 -13.91 3.19
C ALA A 65 -2.46 -12.61 3.59
N ILE A 66 -1.60 -12.65 4.60
CA ILE A 66 -0.79 -11.49 5.04
C ILE A 66 0.06 -10.97 3.89
N ARG A 67 0.75 -11.86 3.17
CA ARG A 67 1.56 -11.49 2.01
C ARG A 67 0.72 -10.84 0.91
N SER A 68 -0.45 -11.42 0.60
CA SER A 68 -1.36 -10.83 -0.38
C SER A 68 -1.83 -9.43 0.05
N SER A 69 -2.14 -9.23 1.33
CA SER A 69 -2.50 -7.92 1.85
C SER A 69 -1.36 -6.91 1.73
N GLY A 70 -0.12 -7.31 2.01
CA GLY A 70 1.07 -6.47 1.83
C GLY A 70 1.26 -6.02 0.37
N GLU A 71 1.13 -6.94 -0.59
CA GLU A 71 1.21 -6.61 -2.02
C GLU A 71 0.10 -5.63 -2.46
N LEU A 72 -1.13 -5.81 -1.96
CA LEU A 72 -2.24 -4.89 -2.23
C LEU A 72 -1.95 -3.50 -1.68
N LEU A 73 -1.46 -3.39 -0.44
CA LEU A 73 -1.08 -2.12 0.17
C LEU A 73 0.02 -1.43 -0.64
N LYS A 74 1.06 -2.16 -1.03
CA LYS A 74 2.15 -1.63 -1.86
C LYS A 74 1.65 -1.11 -3.20
N ARG A 75 0.75 -1.85 -3.86
CA ARG A 75 0.11 -1.41 -5.10
C ARG A 75 -0.72 -0.15 -4.86
N THR A 76 -1.54 -0.11 -3.82
CA THR A 76 -2.33 1.07 -3.48
C THR A 76 -1.46 2.29 -3.19
N GLY A 77 -0.34 2.14 -2.48
CA GLY A 77 0.62 3.23 -2.27
C GLY A 77 1.18 3.77 -3.60
N THR A 78 1.54 2.86 -4.51
CA THR A 78 2.03 3.21 -5.85
C THR A 78 0.94 3.93 -6.68
N GLU A 79 -0.29 3.44 -6.67
CA GLU A 79 -1.43 4.03 -7.38
C GLU A 79 -1.77 5.42 -6.82
N LEU A 80 -1.76 5.59 -5.49
CA LEU A 80 -1.99 6.89 -4.85
C LEU A 80 -0.91 7.91 -5.25
N ARG A 81 0.35 7.49 -5.30
CA ARG A 81 1.45 8.33 -5.76
C ARG A 81 1.27 8.73 -7.23
N GLY A 82 0.95 7.76 -8.09
CA GLY A 82 0.67 8.02 -9.50
C GLY A 82 -0.50 8.99 -9.70
N ALA A 83 -1.56 8.86 -8.90
CA ALA A 83 -2.70 9.78 -8.96
C ALA A 83 -2.32 11.22 -8.59
N VAL A 84 -1.40 11.41 -7.64
CA VAL A 84 -0.87 12.75 -7.32
C VAL A 84 -0.02 13.29 -8.46
N ASP A 85 0.87 12.46 -9.02
CA ASP A 85 1.74 12.87 -10.13
C ASP A 85 0.91 13.29 -11.36
N ASP A 86 -0.18 12.55 -11.65
CA ASP A 86 -1.14 12.90 -12.72
C ASP A 86 -1.87 14.21 -12.44
N TRP A 87 -2.20 14.49 -11.17
CA TRP A 87 -2.84 15.75 -10.78
C TRP A 87 -1.89 16.94 -10.97
N ASP A 88 -0.65 16.84 -10.51
CA ASP A 88 0.36 17.89 -10.68
C ASP A 88 0.62 18.17 -12.17
N ALA A 89 0.67 17.13 -13.01
CA ALA A 89 0.84 17.27 -14.45
C ALA A 89 -0.34 18.02 -15.08
N THR A 90 -1.57 17.68 -14.68
CA THR A 90 -2.79 18.34 -15.16
C THR A 90 -2.84 19.81 -14.73
N GLU A 91 -2.47 20.11 -13.49
CA GLU A 91 -2.38 21.49 -12.97
C GLU A 91 -1.37 22.31 -13.79
N ALA A 92 -0.20 21.74 -14.07
CA ALA A 92 0.85 22.40 -14.86
C ALA A 92 0.40 22.68 -16.31
N ASP A 93 -0.32 21.74 -16.94
CA ASP A 93 -0.87 21.90 -18.29
C ASP A 93 -1.93 23.01 -18.35
N ILE A 94 -2.82 23.05 -17.34
CA ILE A 94 -3.84 24.10 -17.21
C ILE A 94 -3.17 25.46 -17.01
N GLU A 95 -2.16 25.56 -16.13
CA GLU A 95 -1.43 26.80 -15.89
C GLU A 95 -0.73 27.30 -17.16
N ALA A 96 -0.10 26.39 -17.92
CA ALA A 96 0.54 26.71 -19.19
C ALA A 96 -0.47 27.20 -20.24
N ALA A 97 -1.64 26.58 -20.33
CA ALA A 97 -2.71 26.99 -21.22
C ALA A 97 -3.26 28.38 -20.86
N LEU A 98 -3.48 28.65 -19.57
CA LEU A 98 -3.93 29.95 -19.07
C LEU A 98 -2.89 31.05 -19.34
N LYS A 99 -1.59 30.79 -19.08
CA LYS A 99 -0.50 31.72 -19.42
C LYS A 99 -0.43 32.02 -20.92
N LYS A 100 -0.71 31.02 -21.76
CA LYS A 100 -0.75 31.20 -23.22
C LYS A 100 -1.93 32.08 -23.65
N LEU A 101 -3.11 31.86 -23.06
CA LEU A 101 -4.30 32.66 -23.34
C LEU A 101 -4.11 34.12 -22.89
N HIS A 102 -3.59 34.34 -21.68
CA HIS A 102 -3.33 35.69 -21.17
C HIS A 102 -2.40 36.49 -22.09
N ARG A 103 -1.30 35.88 -22.56
CA ARG A 103 -0.37 36.50 -23.54
C ARG A 103 -0.98 36.79 -24.92
N SER A 104 -2.12 36.20 -25.26
CA SER A 104 -2.81 36.47 -26.53
C SER A 104 -3.87 37.56 -26.43
N LEU A 105 -4.22 37.96 -25.20
CA LEU A 105 -5.18 39.04 -24.92
C LEU A 105 -4.48 40.40 -24.66
N ASP A 106 -3.20 40.38 -24.29
CA ASP A 106 -2.30 41.55 -24.27
C ASP A 106 -1.65 41.79 -25.64
#